data_AF-A0A5D8ZWN9-F1
#
_entry.id   AF-A0A5D8ZWN9-F1
#
_cell.length_a   1.000
_cell.length_b   1.000
_cell.length_c   1.000
_cell.angle_alpha   90.00
_cell.angle_beta   90.00
_cell.angle_gamma   90.00
#
_symmetry.space_group_name_H-M   'P 1'
#
loop_
_entity.id
_entity.type
_entity.pdbx_description
1 polymer ?
#
loop_
_entity_poly.entity_id
_entity_poly.type
_entity_poly.pdbx_seq_one_letter_code
_entity_poly.pdbx_strand_id
1 'polypeptide(L)'
;MKKKEELSPECIKHIRVVKDRVDLLNRKWKTFILDKPYYTGKIRFRVLKRQTGITPNALPKELKNLKMNSLVKQTENNSLFVFYKA
;
A
#
# COMPACT_ATOMS: atom_id res chain seq x y z
N MET A 1 -27.24 28.82 14.53
CA MET A 1 -27.28 27.46 13.95
C MET A 1 -26.36 27.44 12.74
N LYS A 2 -25.30 26.62 12.72
CA LYS A 2 -24.46 26.48 11.52
C LYS A 2 -25.27 25.74 10.45
N LYS A 3 -25.47 26.36 9.29
CA LYS A 3 -26.03 25.70 8.11
C LYS A 3 -25.13 24.50 7.79
N LYS A 4 -25.70 23.30 7.74
CA LYS A 4 -25.01 22.10 7.27
C LYS A 4 -25.00 22.23 5.74
N GLU A 5 -23.88 22.65 5.16
CA GLU A 5 -23.71 22.55 3.71
C GLU A 5 -23.73 21.07 3.34
N GLU A 6 -24.75 20.67 2.59
CA GLU A 6 -24.84 19.33 2.05
C GLU A 6 -23.87 19.21 0.87
N LEU A 7 -22.93 18.27 0.99
CA LEU A 7 -21.97 17.97 -0.06
C LEU A 7 -22.70 17.43 -1.30
N SER A 8 -22.25 17.80 -2.50
CA SER A 8 -22.80 17.20 -3.72
C SER A 8 -22.50 15.69 -3.76
N PRO A 9 -23.33 14.88 -4.44
CA PRO A 9 -23.11 13.45 -4.62
C PRO A 9 -21.73 13.11 -5.22
N GLU A 10 -21.22 13.93 -6.15
CA GLU A 10 -19.89 13.79 -6.75
C GLU A 10 -18.78 13.96 -5.71
N CYS A 11 -18.90 14.97 -4.84
CA CYS A 11 -17.95 15.19 -3.76
C CYS A 11 -17.91 13.99 -2.80
N ILE A 12 -19.07 13.44 -2.43
CA ILE A 12 -19.17 12.26 -1.57
C ILE A 12 -18.48 11.05 -2.22
N LYS A 13 -18.67 10.85 -3.53
CA LYS A 13 -18.03 9.78 -4.29
C LYS A 13 -16.51 9.92 -4.28
N HIS A 14 -15.97 11.12 -4.49
CA HIS A 14 -14.52 11.36 -4.44
C HIS A 14 -13.94 11.14 -3.05
N ILE A 15 -14.60 11.64 -2.01
CA ILE A 15 -14.18 11.42 -0.62
C ILE A 15 -14.13 9.92 -0.32
N ARG A 16 -15.11 9.15 -0.78
CA ARG A 16 -15.13 7.69 -0.61
C ARG A 16 -13.93 7.02 -1.28
N VAL A 17 -13.63 7.37 -2.53
CA VAL A 17 -12.46 6.82 -3.24
C VAL A 17 -11.16 7.14 -2.50
N VAL A 18 -11.01 8.37 -1.99
CA VAL A 18 -9.83 8.75 -1.20
C VAL A 18 -9.75 7.95 0.10
N LYS A 19 -10.85 7.84 0.84
CA LYS A 19 -10.90 7.04 2.09
C LYS A 19 -10.55 5.58 1.83
N ASP A 20 -11.12 4.96 0.80
CA ASP A 20 -10.82 3.57 0.43
C ASP A 20 -9.33 3.37 0.14
N ARG A 21 -8.68 4.35 -0.50
CA ARG A 21 -7.22 4.33 -0.76
C ARG A 21 -6.40 4.56 0.50
N VAL A 22 -6.82 5.44 1.40
CA VAL A 22 -6.14 5.67 2.68
C VAL A 22 -6.25 4.44 3.57
N ASP A 23 -7.43 3.83 3.67
CA ASP A 23 -7.67 2.60 4.44
C ASP A 23 -6.90 1.40 3.88
N LEU A 24 -6.75 1.37 2.55
CA LEU A 24 -5.86 0.42 1.90
C LEU A 24 -4.43 0.57 2.43
N LEU A 25 -3.91 1.79 2.62
CA LEU A 25 -2.52 2.04 3.04
C LEU A 25 -2.33 1.96 4.56
N ASN A 26 -3.36 2.28 5.35
CA ASN A 26 -3.31 2.38 6.81
C ASN A 26 -3.14 1.05 7.57
N ARG A 27 -2.99 -0.08 6.87
CA ARG A 27 -2.69 -1.35 7.55
C ARG A 27 -1.24 -1.36 8.03
N LYS A 28 -1.04 -1.82 9.28
CA LYS A 28 0.23 -1.86 10.03
C LYS A 28 1.46 -2.23 9.20
N TRP A 29 1.34 -3.09 8.20
CA TRP A 29 2.49 -3.60 7.44
C TRP A 29 2.70 -2.95 6.07
N LYS A 30 1.66 -2.36 5.47
CA LYS A 30 1.71 -1.95 4.07
C LYS A 30 2.64 -0.77 3.82
N THR A 31 2.63 0.21 4.72
CA THR A 31 3.57 1.33 4.69
C THR A 31 5.02 0.84 4.77
N PHE A 32 5.35 -0.03 5.74
CA PHE A 32 6.70 -0.60 5.86
C PHE A 32 7.11 -1.46 4.66
N ILE A 33 6.17 -2.19 4.04
CA ILE A 33 6.43 -3.01 2.85
C ILE A 33 6.75 -2.12 1.64
N LEU A 34 6.12 -0.95 1.53
CA LEU A 34 6.33 0.02 0.44
C LEU A 34 7.60 0.86 0.66
N ASP A 35 7.89 1.22 1.90
CA ASP A 35 8.99 2.10 2.30
C ASP A 35 10.37 1.56 1.88
N LYS A 36 10.64 0.29 2.16
CA LYS A 36 11.94 -0.33 1.85
C LYS A 36 12.27 -0.34 0.34
N PRO A 37 11.42 -0.87 -0.55
CA PRO A 37 11.69 -0.82 -1.99
C PRO A 37 11.64 0.59 -2.57
N TYR A 38 10.92 1.54 -1.96
CA TYR A 38 10.93 2.94 -2.39
C TYR A 38 12.34 3.55 -2.27
N TYR A 39 12.97 3.42 -1.10
CA TYR A 39 14.33 3.96 -0.89
C TYR A 39 15.43 3.14 -1.57
N THR A 40 15.33 1.82 -1.55
CA THR A 40 16.39 0.93 -2.10
C THR A 40 16.24 0.63 -3.59
N GLY A 41 15.13 1.06 -4.20
CA GLY A 41 14.73 0.76 -5.58
C GLY A 41 14.24 -0.67 -5.78
N LYS A 42 14.89 -1.66 -5.18
CA LYS A 42 14.45 -3.07 -5.20
C LYS A 42 14.88 -3.80 -3.93
N ILE A 43 14.02 -4.69 -3.43
CA ILE A 43 14.34 -5.50 -2.25
C ILE A 43 13.92 -6.97 -2.43
N ARG A 44 14.77 -7.90 -1.99
CA ARG A 44 14.42 -9.34 -2.00
C ARG A 44 13.38 -9.64 -0.92
N PHE A 45 12.43 -10.52 -1.23
CA PHE A 45 11.38 -10.94 -0.28
C PHE A 45 11.94 -11.39 1.09
N ARG A 46 13.03 -12.16 1.10
CA ARG A 46 13.65 -12.65 2.34
C ARG A 46 14.22 -11.51 3.20
N VAL A 47 14.80 -10.49 2.57
CA VAL A 47 15.33 -9.31 3.27
C VAL A 47 14.17 -8.47 3.81
N LEU A 48 13.14 -8.24 2.99
CA LEU A 48 11.94 -7.52 3.40
C LEU A 48 11.26 -8.16 4.61
N LYS A 49 11.13 -9.50 4.62
CA LYS A 49 10.57 -10.25 5.75
C LYS A 49 11.37 -10.04 7.04
N ARG A 50 12.70 -10.06 6.94
CA ARG A 50 13.60 -9.84 8.09
C ARG A 50 13.51 -8.40 8.61
N GLN A 51 13.46 -7.43 7.72
CA GLN A 51 13.45 -6.00 8.09
C GLN A 51 12.10 -5.53 8.63
N THR A 52 11.00 -6.10 8.16
CA THR A 52 9.65 -5.70 8.62
C THR A 52 9.21 -6.45 9.88
N GLY A 53 9.83 -7.60 10.22
CA GLY A 53 9.43 -8.41 11.39
C GLY A 53 8.02 -9.00 11.27
N ILE A 54 7.44 -8.97 10.07
CA ILE A 54 6.10 -9.48 9.77
C ILE A 54 6.04 -11.00 9.89
N THR A 55 4.89 -11.52 10.32
CA THR A 55 4.69 -12.96 10.41
C THR A 55 4.79 -13.63 9.04
N PRO A 56 5.32 -14.87 8.96
CA PRO A 56 5.48 -15.60 7.69
C PRO A 56 4.20 -15.69 6.86
N ASN A 57 3.05 -15.73 7.53
CA ASN A 57 1.74 -15.93 6.89
C ASN A 57 1.08 -14.61 6.48
N ALA A 58 1.47 -13.47 7.07
CA ALA A 58 0.89 -12.17 6.75
C ALA A 58 1.54 -11.52 5.53
N LEU A 59 2.87 -11.63 5.38
CA LEU A 59 3.57 -10.96 4.27
C LEU A 59 3.09 -11.34 2.87
N PRO A 60 2.88 -12.64 2.54
CA PRO A 60 2.34 -13.01 1.24
C PRO A 60 0.95 -12.43 0.99
N LYS A 61 0.10 -12.34 2.02
CA LYS A 61 -1.26 -11.78 1.94
C LYS A 61 -1.22 -10.29 1.68
N GLU A 62 -0.40 -9.55 2.43
CA GLU A 62 -0.21 -8.11 2.23
C GLU A 62 0.39 -7.81 0.85
N LEU A 63 1.39 -8.58 0.41
CA LEU A 63 1.97 -8.41 -0.93
C LEU A 63 0.97 -8.73 -2.04
N LYS A 64 0.14 -9.77 -1.90
CA LYS A 64 -0.94 -10.05 -2.85
C LYS A 64 -1.88 -8.84 -2.95
N ASN A 65 -2.27 -8.29 -1.81
CA ASN A 65 -3.14 -7.11 -1.76
C ASN A 65 -2.49 -5.88 -2.43
N LEU A 66 -1.22 -5.60 -2.13
CA LEU A 66 -0.48 -4.49 -2.74
C LEU A 66 -0.28 -4.65 -4.26
N LYS A 67 -0.05 -5.88 -4.75
CA LYS A 67 0.03 -6.18 -6.18
C LYS A 67 -1.30 -5.96 -6.90
N MET A 68 -2.41 -6.46 -6.34
CA MET A 68 -3.75 -6.27 -6.92
C MET A 68 -4.11 -4.78 -7.03
N ASN A 69 -3.61 -3.96 -6.11
CA ASN A 69 -3.81 -2.50 -6.14
C ASN A 69 -2.75 -1.75 -6.96
N SER A 70 -1.88 -2.46 -7.70
CA SER A 70 -0.82 -1.88 -8.53
C SER A 70 0.13 -0.96 -7.77
N LEU A 71 0.44 -1.29 -6.51
CA LEU A 71 1.39 -0.55 -5.69
C LEU A 71 2.81 -1.13 -5.76
N VAL A 72 2.93 -2.44 -6.04
CA VAL A 72 4.20 -3.18 -6.05
C VAL A 72 4.22 -4.21 -7.16
N LYS A 73 5.39 -4.45 -7.77
CA LYS A 73 5.63 -5.54 -8.71
C LYS A 73 6.73 -6.45 -8.19
N GLN A 74 6.59 -7.76 -8.46
CA GLN A 74 7.60 -8.76 -8.17
C GLN A 74 8.32 -9.15 -9.47
N THR A 75 9.64 -9.24 -9.42
CA THR A 75 10.48 -9.76 -10.52
C THR A 75 10.59 -11.28 -10.43
N GLU A 76 10.98 -11.93 -11.53
CA GLU A 76 11.31 -13.37 -11.58
C GLU A 76 12.31 -13.79 -10.49
N ASN A 77 13.26 -12.90 -10.16
CA ASN A 77 14.25 -13.12 -9.09
C ASN A 77 13.73 -12.84 -7.65
N ASN A 78 12.43 -12.93 -7.40
CA ASN A 78 11.81 -12.70 -6.07
C ASN A 78 12.17 -11.35 -5.41
N SER A 79 12.37 -10.32 -6.23
CA SER A 79 12.61 -8.95 -5.78
C SER A 79 11.36 -8.10 -5.99
N LEU A 80 11.15 -7.13 -5.11
CA LEU A 80 9.99 -6.25 -5.07
C LEU A 80 10.44 -4.82 -5.35
N PHE A 81 9.67 -4.10 -6.17
CA PHE A 81 9.84 -2.67 -6.43
C PHE A 81 8.47 -1.99 -6.51
N VAL A 82 8.43 -0.69 -6.21
CA VAL A 82 7.22 0.14 -6.28
C VAL A 82 7.13 0.82 -7.64
N PHE A 83 5.90 1.03 -8.13
CA PHE A 83 5.67 1.67 -9.43
C PHE A 83 5.92 3.18 -9.42
N TYR A 84 5.64 3.83 -8.30
CA TYR A 84 5.77 5.28 -8.16
C TYR A 84 7.16 5.60 -7.64
N LYS A 85 8.02 6.11 -8.53
CA LYS A 85 9.27 6.77 -8.19
C LYS A 85 9.07 8.25 -8.48
N ALA A 86 9.30 9.11 -7.48
CA ALA A 86 9.38 10.55 -7.68
C ALA A 86 10.69 10.91 -8.39
#